data_AF-A0A3D0SGK0-F1
#
_entry.id   AF-A0A3D0SGK0-F1
#
_cell.length_a   1.000
_cell.length_b   1.000
_cell.length_c   1.000
_cell.angle_alpha   90.00
_cell.angle_beta   90.00
_cell.angle_gamma   90.00
#
_symmetry.space_group_name_H-M   'P 1'
#
loop_
_entity.id
_entity.type
_entity.pdbx_description
1 polymer ?
#
loop_
_entity_poly.entity_id
_entity_poly.type
_entity_poly.pdbx_seq_one_letter_code
_entity_poly.pdbx_strand_id
1 'polypeptide(L)'
;RTDAPLTKRHAVVMPVYNEDTRRIMVGFEACVRELLDTDNGKQYDFYMLSDTTKPEMAEAELAAWEALTARLGDKSNQVFYRRREKNTGR
;
A
#
# COMPACT_ATOMS: atom_id res chain seq x y z
N ARG A 1 27.35 5.19 5.61
CA ARG A 1 26.74 5.41 4.28
C ARG A 1 25.95 6.71 4.40
N THR A 2 26.45 7.79 3.82
CA THR A 2 25.81 9.11 3.89
C THR A 2 24.65 9.10 2.90
N ASP A 3 23.45 8.82 3.40
CA ASP A 3 22.23 8.85 2.61
C ASP A 3 21.92 10.34 2.35
N ALA A 4 22.26 10.83 1.17
CA ALA A 4 21.92 12.19 0.78
C ALA A 4 20.40 12.35 0.85
N PRO A 5 19.87 13.47 1.39
CA PRO A 5 18.44 13.65 1.55
C PRO A 5 17.73 13.54 0.19
N LEU A 6 16.62 12.79 0.16
CA LEU A 6 15.81 12.68 -1.06
C LEU A 6 15.18 14.04 -1.36
N THR A 7 15.41 14.54 -2.57
CA THR A 7 14.95 15.86 -3.03
C THR A 7 13.65 15.81 -3.82
N LYS A 8 13.14 14.61 -4.11
CA LYS A 8 11.91 14.38 -4.89
C LYS A 8 11.01 13.39 -4.15
N ARG A 9 9.72 13.45 -4.47
CA ARG A 9 8.76 12.43 -4.04
C ARG A 9 8.86 11.17 -4.88
N HIS A 10 8.71 10.03 -4.23
CA HIS A 10 8.81 8.69 -4.78
C HIS A 10 7.52 7.93 -4.52
N ALA A 11 6.93 7.38 -5.57
CA ALA A 11 5.77 6.51 -5.45
C ALA A 11 6.22 5.04 -5.41
N VAL A 12 5.79 4.32 -4.38
CA VAL A 12 5.94 2.86 -4.27
C VAL A 12 4.60 2.23 -4.63
N VAL A 13 4.58 1.45 -5.69
CA VAL A 13 3.34 0.82 -6.19
C VAL A 13 3.41 -0.68 -5.97
N MET A 14 2.41 -1.24 -5.31
CA MET A 14 2.25 -2.67 -5.09
C MET A 14 1.00 -3.17 -5.84
N PRO A 15 1.17 -3.80 -7.00
CA PRO A 15 0.08 -4.44 -7.70
C PRO A 15 -0.33 -5.73 -6.98
N VAL A 16 -1.63 -5.97 -6.89
CA VAL A 16 -2.24 -7.13 -6.24
C VAL A 16 -3.16 -7.83 -7.24
N TYR A 17 -2.91 -9.12 -7.50
CA TYR A 17 -3.74 -9.92 -8.41
C TYR A 17 -3.98 -11.33 -7.84
N ASN A 18 -5.18 -11.56 -7.30
CA ASN A 18 -5.63 -12.87 -6.79
C ASN A 18 -4.68 -13.52 -5.74
N GLU A 19 -3.92 -12.73 -4.96
CA GLU A 19 -3.04 -13.27 -3.92
C GLU A 19 -3.74 -13.33 -2.54
N ASP A 20 -3.12 -14.01 -1.57
CA ASP A 20 -3.65 -14.05 -0.20
C ASP A 20 -3.59 -12.64 0.43
N THR A 21 -4.78 -12.08 0.69
CA THR A 21 -4.98 -10.75 1.27
C THR A 21 -4.12 -10.51 2.51
N ARG A 22 -4.04 -11.49 3.43
CA ARG A 22 -3.29 -11.30 4.68
C ARG A 22 -1.80 -11.20 4.40
N ARG A 23 -1.28 -12.05 3.51
CA ARG A 23 0.14 -12.05 3.16
C ARG A 23 0.56 -10.72 2.53
N ILE A 24 -0.25 -10.21 1.60
CA ILE A 24 -0.01 -8.91 0.95
C ILE A 24 0.01 -7.80 1.99
N MET A 25 -1.01 -7.73 2.85
CA MET A 25 -1.16 -6.66 3.83
C MET A 25 0.00 -6.65 4.83
N VAL A 26 0.47 -7.83 5.27
CA VAL A 26 1.62 -7.94 6.17
C VAL A 26 2.90 -7.45 5.49
N GLY A 27 3.16 -7.89 4.24
CA GLY A 27 4.33 -7.45 3.49
C GLY A 27 4.31 -5.95 3.21
N PHE A 28 3.15 -5.42 2.85
CA PHE A 28 2.95 -4.00 2.61
C PHE A 28 3.14 -3.16 3.86
N GLU A 29 2.56 -3.57 4.99
CA GLU A 29 2.73 -2.88 6.26
C GLU A 29 4.20 -2.85 6.67
N ALA A 30 4.94 -3.95 6.48
CA ALA A 30 6.36 -4.01 6.76
C ALA A 30 7.15 -3.00 5.91
N CYS A 31 6.92 -2.97 4.59
CA CYS A 31 7.57 -2.01 3.69
C CYS A 31 7.25 -0.56 4.03
N VAL A 32 5.98 -0.27 4.33
CA VAL A 32 5.52 1.07 4.73
C VAL A 32 6.22 1.50 6.01
N ARG A 33 6.25 0.66 7.04
CA ARG A 33 6.90 0.99 8.31
C ARG A 33 8.40 1.21 8.13
N GLU A 34 9.08 0.29 7.44
CA GLU A 34 10.52 0.38 7.22
C GLU A 34 10.94 1.68 6.54
N LEU A 35 10.19 2.11 5.51
CA LEU A 35 10.51 3.33 4.76
C LEU A 35 10.02 4.60 5.45
N LEU A 36 8.83 4.60 6.07
CA LEU A 36 8.29 5.78 6.76
C LEU A 36 9.01 6.09 8.08
N ASP A 37 9.68 5.11 8.68
CA ASP A 37 10.50 5.31 9.87
C ASP A 37 11.91 5.85 9.56
N THR A 38 12.25 6.01 8.28
CA THR A 38 13.49 6.70 7.85
C THR A 38 13.34 8.21 7.86
N ASP A 39 14.45 8.94 7.92
CA ASP A 39 14.48 10.42 7.82
C ASP A 39 13.86 10.93 6.51
N ASN A 40 13.85 10.10 5.46
CA ASN A 40 13.28 10.40 4.16
C ASN A 40 11.80 9.95 4.02
N GLY A 41 11.17 9.43 5.08
CA GLY A 41 9.83 8.85 5.02
C GLY A 41 8.76 9.76 4.40
N LYS A 42 8.86 11.07 4.61
CA LYS A 42 7.96 12.10 4.05
C LYS A 42 8.02 12.23 2.52
N GLN A 43 9.01 11.62 1.87
CA GLN A 43 9.19 11.64 0.42
C GLN A 43 8.58 10.42 -0.25
N TYR A 44 7.99 9.48 0.49
CA TYR A 44 7.42 8.26 -0.05
C TYR A 44 5.89 8.24 0.04
N ASP A 45 5.25 7.97 -1.09
CA ASP A 45 3.81 7.70 -1.18
C ASP A 45 3.61 6.24 -1.62
N PHE A 46 2.74 5.51 -0.92
CA PHE A 46 2.49 4.09 -1.15
C PHE A 46 1.13 3.86 -1.81
N TYR A 47 1.09 3.06 -2.87
CA TYR A 47 -0.11 2.77 -3.63
C TYR A 47 -0.31 1.26 -3.75
N MET A 48 -1.39 0.74 -3.19
CA MET A 48 -1.82 -0.63 -3.41
C MET A 48 -2.91 -0.66 -4.48
N LEU A 49 -2.62 -1.33 -5.60
CA LEU A 49 -3.53 -1.45 -6.74
C LEU A 49 -4.03 -2.88 -6.84
N SER A 50 -5.29 -3.09 -6.47
CA SER A 50 -5.91 -4.41 -6.50
C SER A 50 -6.76 -4.62 -7.73
N ASP A 51 -6.53 -5.74 -8.41
CA ASP A 51 -7.33 -6.23 -9.54
C ASP A 51 -8.23 -7.40 -9.13
N THR A 52 -8.53 -7.54 -7.83
CA THR A 52 -9.38 -8.61 -7.30
C THR A 52 -10.81 -8.48 -7.83
N THR A 53 -11.20 -9.44 -8.68
CA THR A 53 -12.53 -9.48 -9.34
C THR A 53 -13.59 -10.22 -8.53
N LYS A 54 -13.20 -11.04 -7.55
CA LYS A 54 -14.12 -11.81 -6.72
C LYS A 54 -14.70 -10.94 -5.59
N PRO A 55 -16.03 -10.80 -5.46
CA PRO A 55 -16.66 -9.95 -4.44
C PRO A 55 -16.30 -10.35 -3.01
N GLU A 56 -16.32 -11.65 -2.70
CA GLU A 56 -16.01 -12.21 -1.38
C GLU A 56 -14.56 -11.90 -0.93
N MET A 57 -13.61 -11.95 -1.86
CA MET A 57 -12.21 -11.61 -1.57
C MET A 57 -12.02 -10.10 -1.43
N ALA A 58 -12.82 -9.30 -2.13
CA ALA A 58 -12.73 -7.86 -2.08
C ALA A 58 -13.22 -7.26 -0.77
N GLU A 59 -14.28 -7.81 -0.18
CA GLU A 59 -14.73 -7.39 1.15
C GLU A 59 -13.67 -7.69 2.22
N ALA A 60 -13.10 -8.89 2.18
CA ALA A 60 -12.00 -9.26 3.07
C ALA A 60 -10.77 -8.35 2.89
N GLU A 61 -10.47 -7.97 1.65
CA GLU A 61 -9.37 -7.06 1.31
C GLU A 61 -9.61 -5.65 1.80
N LEU A 62 -10.81 -5.11 1.62
CA LEU A 62 -11.18 -3.80 2.15
C LEU A 62 -11.12 -3.78 3.67
N ALA A 63 -11.66 -4.80 4.34
CA ALA A 63 -11.59 -4.90 5.80
C ALA A 63 -10.14 -5.00 6.31
N ALA A 64 -9.29 -5.76 5.62
CA ALA A 64 -7.88 -5.86 5.96
C ALA A 64 -7.12 -4.54 5.71
N TRP A 65 -7.48 -3.80 4.66
CA TRP A 65 -6.97 -2.47 4.38
C TRP A 65 -7.34 -1.47 5.48
N GLU A 66 -8.62 -1.40 5.87
CA GLU A 66 -9.07 -0.51 6.94
C GLU A 66 -8.38 -0.83 8.28
N ALA A 67 -8.22 -2.11 8.59
CA ALA A 67 -7.47 -2.52 9.77
C ALA A 67 -6.00 -2.08 9.69
N LEU A 68 -5.39 -2.14 8.49
CA LEU A 68 -4.02 -1.70 8.27
C LEU A 68 -3.87 -0.18 8.41
N THR A 69 -4.75 0.61 7.81
CA THR A 69 -4.70 2.08 7.93
C THR A 69 -4.91 2.53 9.37
N ALA A 70 -5.81 1.88 10.11
CA ALA A 70 -5.99 2.12 11.54
C ALA A 70 -4.70 1.84 12.35
N ARG A 71 -3.96 0.76 12.04
CA ARG A 71 -2.66 0.43 12.68
C ARG A 71 -1.52 1.38 12.31
N LEU A 72 -1.61 2.03 11.15
CA LEU A 72 -0.62 3.00 10.70
C LEU A 72 -0.82 4.38 11.35
N GLY A 73 -2.03 4.71 11.82
CA GLY A 73 -2.32 6.01 12.42
C GLY A 73 -1.99 7.15 11.46
N ASP A 74 -1.27 8.17 11.91
CA ASP A 74 -0.91 9.35 11.10
C ASP A 74 -0.15 9.01 9.81
N LYS A 75 0.50 7.84 9.75
CA LYS A 75 1.22 7.36 8.57
C LYS A 75 0.28 6.96 7.43
N SER A 76 -1.00 6.71 7.70
CA SER A 76 -1.99 6.35 6.67
C SER A 76 -2.18 7.44 5.61
N ASN A 77 -1.82 8.69 5.90
CA ASN A 77 -1.93 9.81 4.96
C ASN A 77 -1.05 9.67 3.70
N GLN A 78 -0.04 8.78 3.75
CA GLN A 78 0.87 8.50 2.64
C GLN A 78 0.58 7.15 1.98
N VAL A 79 -0.57 6.54 2.30
CA VAL A 79 -0.89 5.17 1.89
C VAL A 79 -2.26 5.13 1.25
N PHE A 80 -2.31 4.71 0.00
CA PHE A 80 -3.47 4.78 -0.87
C PHE A 80 -3.84 3.38 -1.39
N TYR A 81 -5.13 3.07 -1.40
CA TYR A 81 -5.66 1.84 -1.94
C TYR A 81 -6.64 2.13 -3.06
N ARG A 82 -6.53 1.37 -4.14
CA ARG A 82 -7.49 1.39 -5.23
C ARG A 82 -7.75 -0.02 -5.73
N ARG A 83 -9.02 -0.43 -5.67
CA ARG A 83 -9.51 -1.62 -6.35
C ARG A 83 -10.02 -1.27 -7.75
N ARG A 84 -9.68 -2.09 -8.74
CA ARG A 84 -10.18 -2.01 -10.11
C ARG A 84 -11.10 -3.20 -10.38
N GLU A 85 -12.40 -2.94 -10.44
CA GLU A 85 -13.41 -4.00 -10.71
C GLU A 85 -13.45 -4.43 -12.19
N LYS A 86 -12.96 -3.58 -13.10
CA LYS A 86 -12.80 -3.90 -14.51
C LYS A 86 -11.44 -3.42 -15.00
N ASN A 87 -10.59 -4.35 -15.41
CA ASN A 87 -9.37 -4.05 -16.14
C ASN A 87 -9.70 -3.92 -17.64
N THR A 88 -10.63 -3.01 -17.98
CA THR A 88 -10.86 -2.60 -19.37
C THR A 88 -9.74 -1.63 -19.77
N GLY A 89 -8.54 -2.18 -19.95
CA GLY A 89 -7.47 -1.49 -20.63
C GLY A 89 -7.84 -1.37 -22.11
N ARG A 90 -8.30 -0.18 -22.52
CA ARG A 90 -8.20 0.28 -23.89
C ARG A 90 -7.70 1.71 -23.90
#